data_AF-A0A2L0AF23-F1
#
_entry.id   AF-A0A2L0AF23-F1
#
_cell.length_a   1.000
_cell.length_b   1.000
_cell.length_c   1.000
_cell.angle_alpha   90.00
_cell.angle_beta   90.00
_cell.angle_gamma   90.00
#
_symmetry.space_group_name_H-M   'P 1'
#
loop_
_entity.id
_entity.type
_entity.pdbx_description
1 polymer ?
#
loop_
_entity_poly.entity_id
_entity_poly.type
_entity_poly.pdbx_seq_one_letter_code
_entity_poly.pdbx_strand_id
1 'polypeptide(L)'
;MFADGFPVCVTCVGTTKSSSESTGNVAADQLRLFIERVERLEEEKRGIADDIKDVYGEAKSTGYDTKVMKEIVKRRRMEGHALREFEGLLETYQCALGME
;
A
#
# COMPACT_ATOMS: atom_id res chain seq x y z
N MET A 1 -47.49 -22.67 5.82
CA MET A 1 -46.66 -21.46 5.60
C MET A 1 -45.25 -21.80 6.08
N PHE A 2 -44.53 -22.66 5.36
CA PHE A 2 -43.60 -22.35 4.26
C PHE A 2 -42.51 -21.34 4.66
N ALA A 3 -41.38 -21.83 5.19
CA ALA A 3 -40.06 -21.72 4.54
C ALA A 3 -38.92 -22.00 5.54
N ASP A 4 -38.61 -23.28 5.76
CA ASP A 4 -37.29 -23.74 6.17
C ASP A 4 -36.31 -23.49 5.01
N GLY A 5 -35.49 -22.44 5.12
CA GLY A 5 -34.51 -22.03 4.12
C GLY A 5 -33.08 -22.48 4.47
N PHE A 6 -32.79 -23.74 4.21
CA PHE A 6 -31.42 -24.27 3.98
C PHE A 6 -31.33 -24.59 2.48
N PRO A 7 -30.18 -24.62 1.77
CA PRO A 7 -28.78 -24.37 2.14
C PRO A 7 -28.09 -23.32 1.23
N VAL A 8 -26.94 -22.83 1.68
CA VAL A 8 -25.95 -22.15 0.83
C VAL A 8 -25.61 -23.00 -0.41
N CYS A 9 -25.68 -22.37 -1.59
CA CYS A 9 -25.25 -22.95 -2.86
C CYS A 9 -23.75 -23.23 -2.81
N VAL A 10 -23.44 -24.49 -2.55
CA VAL A 10 -22.15 -25.13 -2.76
C VAL A 10 -21.70 -24.90 -4.21
N THR A 11 -20.45 -24.46 -4.37
CA THR A 11 -19.65 -24.59 -5.59
C THR A 11 -20.30 -24.18 -6.91
N CYS A 12 -20.16 -22.90 -7.28
CA CYS A 12 -19.98 -22.57 -8.70
C CYS A 12 -18.57 -22.02 -8.89
N VAL A 13 -17.61 -22.96 -8.83
CA VAL A 13 -16.29 -22.82 -9.45
C VAL A 13 -16.53 -22.64 -10.95
N GLY A 14 -16.49 -21.40 -11.43
CA GLY A 14 -16.57 -21.07 -12.84
C GLY A 14 -15.17 -20.92 -13.44
N THR A 15 -14.46 -22.02 -13.67
CA THR A 15 -13.34 -22.02 -14.63
C THR A 15 -13.90 -22.40 -16.00
N THR A 16 -14.02 -21.44 -16.90
CA THR A 16 -14.22 -21.70 -18.33
C THR A 16 -12.94 -21.32 -19.10
N LYS A 17 -12.44 -22.30 -19.82
CA LYS A 17 -11.20 -22.33 -20.58
C LYS A 17 -11.44 -21.80 -22.00
N SER A 18 -10.57 -20.86 -22.42
CA SER A 18 -10.08 -20.51 -23.78
C SER A 18 -10.97 -20.75 -25.00
N SER A 19 -11.31 -19.67 -25.73
CA SER A 19 -11.47 -19.62 -27.21
C SER A 19 -11.67 -18.16 -27.70
N SER A 20 -10.66 -17.52 -28.32
CA SER A 20 -10.85 -16.55 -29.43
C SER A 20 -9.52 -15.95 -29.94
N GLU A 21 -8.96 -16.55 -30.99
CA GLU A 21 -7.84 -16.04 -31.79
C GLU A 21 -8.28 -14.79 -32.58
N SER A 22 -8.13 -13.62 -31.97
CA SER A 22 -8.09 -12.25 -32.55
C SER A 22 -8.08 -11.20 -31.42
N THR A 23 -8.71 -11.54 -30.29
CA THR A 23 -8.65 -10.77 -29.04
C THR A 23 -7.35 -11.01 -28.26
N GLY A 24 -6.72 -12.17 -28.42
CA GLY A 24 -5.44 -12.51 -27.78
C GLY A 24 -4.26 -11.63 -28.23
N ASN A 25 -4.27 -11.14 -29.48
CA ASN A 25 -3.23 -10.24 -29.99
C ASN A 25 -3.39 -8.82 -29.40
N VAL A 26 -4.63 -8.31 -29.37
CA VAL A 26 -4.95 -7.01 -28.74
C VAL A 26 -4.63 -7.04 -27.23
N ALA A 27 -4.94 -8.14 -26.53
CA ALA A 27 -4.62 -8.30 -25.12
C ALA A 27 -3.11 -8.39 -24.88
N ALA A 28 -2.36 -9.06 -25.77
CA ALA A 28 -0.90 -9.12 -25.69
C ALA A 28 -0.24 -7.75 -25.95
N ASP A 29 -0.76 -6.97 -26.89
CA ASP A 29 -0.25 -5.63 -27.19
C ASP A 29 -0.55 -4.63 -26.07
N GLN A 30 -1.73 -4.71 -25.44
CA GLN A 30 -2.03 -3.92 -24.24
C GLN A 30 -1.10 -4.27 -23.07
N LEU A 31 -0.82 -5.56 -22.86
CA LEU A 31 0.09 -6.00 -21.81
C LEU A 31 1.52 -5.48 -22.05
N ARG A 32 2.00 -5.51 -23.30
CA ARG A 32 3.31 -4.93 -23.66
C ARG A 32 3.39 -3.43 -23.38
N LEU A 33 2.35 -2.67 -23.71
CA LEU A 33 2.27 -1.23 -23.42
C LEU A 33 2.29 -0.94 -21.92
N PHE A 34 1.62 -1.75 -21.10
CA PHE A 34 1.69 -1.61 -19.65
C PHE A 34 3.08 -1.92 -19.11
N ILE A 35 3.73 -2.96 -19.60
CA ILE A 35 5.09 -3.34 -19.18
C ILE A 35 6.10 -2.23 -19.51
N GLU A 36 6.10 -1.71 -20.74
CA GLU A 36 7.01 -0.62 -21.15
C GLU A 36 6.81 0.63 -20.29
N ARG A 37 5.55 0.97 -19.98
CA ARG A 37 5.22 2.13 -19.14
C ARG A 37 5.65 1.93 -17.68
N VAL A 38 5.50 0.71 -17.15
CA VAL A 38 5.95 0.38 -15.78
C VAL A 38 7.47 0.40 -15.70
N GLU A 39 8.18 -0.14 -16.70
CA GLU A 39 9.65 -0.21 -16.71
C GLU A 39 10.28 1.19 -16.65
N ARG A 40 9.74 2.16 -17.40
CA ARG A 40 10.16 3.57 -17.31
C ARG A 40 9.92 4.17 -15.92
N LEU A 41 8.71 3.97 -15.38
CA LEU A 41 8.36 4.50 -14.05
C LEU A 41 9.18 3.85 -12.92
N GLU A 42 9.60 2.58 -13.08
CA GLU A 42 10.47 1.91 -12.10
C GLU A 42 11.90 2.47 -12.12
N GLU A 43 12.43 2.83 -13.28
CA GLU A 43 13.74 3.48 -13.38
C GLU A 43 13.74 4.86 -12.71
N GLU A 44 12.71 5.67 -12.94
CA GLU A 44 12.53 6.96 -12.27
C GLU A 44 12.40 6.80 -10.75
N LYS A 45 11.66 5.80 -10.28
CA LYS A 45 11.52 5.49 -8.85
C LYS A 45 12.85 5.07 -8.23
N ARG A 46 13.69 4.32 -8.96
CA ARG A 46 15.02 3.92 -8.48
C ARG A 46 15.93 5.14 -8.28
N GLY A 47 15.98 6.06 -9.24
CA GLY A 47 16.73 7.32 -9.09
C GLY A 47 16.30 8.11 -7.85
N ILE A 48 15.00 8.34 -7.70
CA ILE A 48 14.46 9.05 -6.52
C ILE A 48 14.77 8.30 -5.21
N ALA A 49 14.73 6.96 -5.23
CA ALA A 49 15.04 6.17 -4.04
C ALA A 49 16.52 6.28 -3.63
N ASP A 50 17.42 6.44 -4.59
CA ASP A 50 18.85 6.64 -4.32
C ASP A 50 19.11 8.06 -3.82
N ASP A 51 18.50 9.08 -4.43
CA ASP A 51 18.55 10.47 -3.91
C ASP A 51 18.08 10.56 -2.45
N ILE A 52 16.99 9.84 -2.11
CA ILE A 52 16.48 9.78 -0.73
C ILE A 52 17.51 9.16 0.22
N LYS A 53 18.24 8.12 -0.21
CA LYS A 53 19.27 7.49 0.64
C LYS A 53 20.44 8.44 0.86
N ASP A 54 20.86 9.16 -0.16
CA ASP A 54 21.97 10.11 -0.09
C ASP A 54 21.67 11.25 0.90
N VAL A 55 20.45 11.80 0.85
CA VAL A 55 20.00 12.82 1.83
C VAL A 55 20.03 12.27 3.27
N TYR A 56 19.60 11.03 3.49
CA TYR A 56 19.70 10.41 4.82
C TYR A 56 21.16 10.14 5.23
N GLY A 57 22.06 9.87 4.27
CA GLY A 57 23.51 9.73 4.50
C GLY A 57 24.18 11.04 4.91
N GLU A 58 23.83 12.14 4.24
CA GLU A 58 24.29 13.49 4.60
C GLU A 58 23.79 13.90 6.00
N ALA A 59 22.50 13.67 6.27
CA ALA A 59 21.92 13.96 7.58
C ALA A 59 22.63 13.19 8.71
N LYS A 60 22.96 11.92 8.46
CA LYS A 60 23.72 11.10 9.41
C LYS A 60 25.13 11.67 9.64
N SER A 61 25.80 12.12 8.58
CA SER A 61 27.15 12.71 8.66
C SER A 61 27.16 14.05 9.40
N THR A 62 26.04 14.76 9.38
CA THR A 62 25.82 16.01 10.13
C THR A 62 25.50 15.75 11.61
N GLY A 63 25.15 14.51 11.98
CA GLY A 63 24.84 14.10 13.35
C GLY A 63 23.36 13.94 13.67
N TYR A 64 22.48 13.91 12.66
CA TYR A 64 21.05 13.64 12.85
C TYR A 64 20.75 12.13 12.90
N ASP A 65 19.76 11.74 13.72
CA ASP A 65 19.27 10.36 13.77
C ASP A 65 18.28 10.07 12.63
N THR A 66 18.73 9.27 11.66
CA THR A 66 17.94 8.81 10.52
C THR A 66 16.65 8.06 10.89
N LYS A 67 16.58 7.39 12.05
CA LYS A 67 15.37 6.68 12.50
C LYS A 67 14.29 7.66 12.89
N VAL A 68 14.66 8.67 13.68
CA VAL A 68 13.74 9.72 14.13
C VAL A 68 13.22 10.52 12.93
N MET A 69 14.10 10.85 11.98
CA MET A 69 13.71 11.55 10.75
C MET A 69 12.68 10.77 9.92
N LYS A 70 12.90 9.46 9.71
CA LYS A 70 11.95 8.61 8.98
C LYS A 70 10.59 8.55 9.66
N GLU A 71 10.58 8.47 10.99
CA GLU A 71 9.34 8.43 11.76
C GLU A 71 8.59 9.77 11.68
N ILE A 72 9.29 10.90 11.65
CA ILE A 72 8.70 12.22 11.44
C ILE A 72 8.11 12.34 10.04
N VAL A 73 8.82 11.90 8.99
CA VAL A 73 8.29 11.91 7.61
C VAL A 73 7.05 11.03 7.48
N LYS A 74 7.07 9.84 8.08
CA LYS A 74 5.92 8.93 8.11
C LYS A 74 4.73 9.55 8.85
N ARG A 75 4.97 10.17 10.01
CA ARG A 75 3.94 10.91 10.76
C ARG A 75 3.40 12.10 9.98
N ARG A 76 4.24 12.84 9.23
CA ARG A 76 3.80 13.96 8.39
C ARG A 76 3.01 13.51 7.17
N ARG A 77 3.28 12.31 6.65
CA ARG A 77 2.55 11.73 5.53
C ARG A 77 1.18 11.20 5.94
N MET A 78 1.04 10.71 7.17
CA MET A 78 -0.29 10.45 7.73
C MET A 78 -0.92 11.79 8.08
N GLU A 79 -2.08 12.07 7.50
CA GLU A 79 -2.83 13.30 7.73
C GLU A 79 -2.94 13.57 9.24
N GLY A 80 -2.54 14.75 9.70
CA GLY A 80 -2.48 15.09 11.13
C GLY A 80 -3.81 14.94 11.87
N HIS A 81 -4.93 14.71 11.17
CA HIS A 81 -6.21 14.31 11.75
C HIS A 81 -6.21 12.86 12.27
N ALA A 82 -5.76 11.89 11.48
CA ALA A 82 -5.73 10.48 11.88
C ALA A 82 -4.76 10.23 13.06
N LEU A 83 -3.65 10.97 13.10
CA LEU A 83 -2.73 10.93 14.24
C LEU A 83 -3.37 11.48 15.52
N ARG A 84 -4.01 12.64 15.46
CA ARG A 84 -4.68 13.25 16.63
C ARG A 84 -5.81 12.39 17.17
N GLU A 85 -6.60 11.77 16.30
CA GLU A 85 -7.66 10.85 16.71
C GLU A 85 -7.10 9.60 17.41
N PHE A 86 -6.05 9.01 16.86
CA PHE A 86 -5.39 7.86 17.47
C PHE A 86 -4.71 8.20 18.79
N GLU A 87 -4.07 9.37 18.89
CA GLU A 87 -3.37 9.83 20.09
C GLU A 87 -4.37 10.13 21.24
N GLY A 88 -5.53 10.71 20.93
CA GLY A 88 -6.61 10.90 21.92
C GLY A 88 -7.26 9.59 22.38
N LEU A 89 -7.40 8.59 21.50
CA LEU A 89 -7.81 7.24 21.89
C LEU A 89 -6.79 6.58 22.82
N LEU A 90 -5.50 6.68 22.49
CA LEU A 90 -4.41 6.16 23.31
C LEU A 90 -4.40 6.78 24.70
N GLU A 91 -4.51 8.11 24.79
CA GLU A 91 -4.59 8.85 26.05
C GLU A 91 -5.75 8.38 26.92
N THR A 92 -6.94 8.20 26.32
CA THR A 92 -8.13 7.68 27.03
C THR A 92 -7.87 6.30 27.62
N TYR A 93 -7.23 5.39 26.87
CA TYR A 93 -6.92 4.04 27.35
C TYR A 93 -5.77 4.01 28.37
N GLN A 94 -4.75 4.86 28.22
CA GLN A 94 -3.65 4.97 29.17
C GLN A 94 -4.12 5.52 30.51
N CYS A 95 -4.99 6.54 30.49
CA CYS A 95 -5.64 7.07 31.68
C CYS A 95 -6.48 5.99 32.39
N ALA A 96 -7.24 5.20 31.62
CA ALA A 96 -8.01 4.08 32.17
C ALA A 96 -7.14 2.96 32.78
N LEU A 97 -5.88 2.84 32.34
CA LEU A 97 -4.90 1.88 32.85
C LEU A 97 -3.97 2.46 33.93
N GLY A 98 -4.03 3.77 34.20
CA GLY A 98 -3.17 4.46 35.17
C GLY A 98 -1.68 4.51 34.79
N MET A 99 -1.39 4.50 33.48
CA MET A 99 -0.01 4.49 32.94
C MET A 99 0.39 5.87 32.39
N GLU A 100 0.18 6.93 33.18
CA GLU A 100 0.57 8.32 32.83
C GLU A 100 2.04 8.62 33.12
#